data_AF-A0A1E5NIG0-F1
#
_entry.id   AF-A0A1E5NIG0-F1
#
_cell.length_a   1.000
_cell.length_b   1.000
_cell.length_c   1.000
_cell.angle_alpha   90.00
_cell.angle_beta   90.00
_cell.angle_gamma   90.00
#
_symmetry.space_group_name_H-M   'P 1'
#
loop_
_entity.id
_entity.type
_entity.pdbx_description
1 polymer ?
#
loop_
_entity_poly.entity_id
_entity_poly.type
_entity_poly.pdbx_seq_one_letter_code
_entity_poly.pdbx_strand_id
1 'polypeptide(L)'
;MLNGQIGVHTPVLMFNALNNNLRIAIPIQVAVKDYDSGNNKVTYTGVAFNNIQLRYYTGIDAFNAVRLYFYYRNSTFKDKNSDNSETTEIFGFQTRFYFLNTQIGNVTVNPYLKVAFDTALKGGVVNGNYTYTAENIGDARFILKNGKQSDIYEKNPYKVSVAAVLGITANYLLFLLLIDILIHRIWNYFH
;
A
#
# COMPACT_ATOMS: atom_id res chain seq x y z
N MET A 1 -3.97 -10.67 27.51
CA MET A 1 -2.84 -10.03 26.78
C MET A 1 -2.74 -10.71 25.42
N LEU A 2 -2.84 -9.96 24.32
CA LEU A 2 -2.81 -10.45 22.94
C LEU A 2 -1.38 -10.89 22.50
N ASN A 3 -0.60 -11.54 23.35
CA ASN A 3 0.82 -11.80 23.10
C ASN A 3 1.05 -13.09 22.30
N GLY A 4 1.48 -12.91 21.05
CA GLY A 4 2.01 -13.94 20.15
C GLY A 4 2.34 -13.29 18.81
N GLN A 5 3.36 -13.75 18.09
CA GLN A 5 3.63 -13.26 16.75
C GLN A 5 2.55 -13.76 15.78
N ILE A 6 2.12 -12.92 14.84
CA ILE A 6 1.22 -13.34 13.77
C ILE A 6 2.09 -13.99 12.69
N GLY A 7 1.81 -15.24 12.34
CA GLY A 7 2.47 -15.88 11.21
C GLY A 7 2.02 -15.23 9.90
N VAL A 8 2.96 -14.68 9.13
CA VAL A 8 2.71 -14.11 7.81
C VAL A 8 3.41 -14.94 6.75
N HIS A 9 2.65 -15.43 5.78
CA HIS A 9 3.17 -16.08 4.59
C HIS A 9 3.06 -15.12 3.39
N THR A 10 4.13 -15.02 2.60
CA THR A 10 4.19 -14.09 1.44
C THR A 10 4.57 -14.81 0.14
N PRO A 11 3.70 -15.65 -0.45
CA PRO A 11 3.93 -16.13 -1.81
C PRO A 11 4.05 -14.96 -2.80
N VAL A 12 4.87 -15.13 -3.83
CA VAL A 12 5.08 -14.13 -4.88
C VAL A 12 4.77 -14.74 -6.23
N LEU A 13 3.83 -14.12 -6.96
CA LEU A 13 3.58 -14.45 -8.36
C LEU A 13 4.39 -13.50 -9.24
N MET A 14 5.15 -14.05 -10.19
CA MET A 14 5.96 -13.28 -11.12
C MET A 14 5.73 -13.73 -12.55
N PHE A 15 5.64 -12.78 -13.46
CA PHE A 15 5.63 -13.07 -14.88
C PHE A 15 6.28 -11.94 -15.68
N ASN A 16 6.83 -12.31 -16.83
CA ASN A 16 7.42 -11.38 -17.78
C ASN A 16 6.77 -11.60 -19.14
N ALA A 17 6.61 -10.52 -19.91
CA ALA A 17 6.05 -10.53 -21.25
C ALA A 17 6.74 -9.46 -22.12
N LEU A 18 6.36 -9.40 -23.40
CA LEU A 18 6.83 -8.40 -24.37
C LEU A 18 8.38 -8.34 -24.45
N ASN A 19 9.03 -9.46 -24.75
CA ASN A 19 10.50 -9.57 -24.76
C ASN A 19 11.14 -9.00 -23.47
N ASN A 20 10.52 -9.30 -22.33
CA ASN A 20 10.98 -8.89 -21.00
C ASN A 20 10.86 -7.38 -20.70
N ASN A 21 10.16 -6.63 -21.57
CA ASN A 21 9.86 -5.20 -21.37
C ASN A 21 8.69 -4.98 -20.41
N LEU A 22 7.78 -5.95 -20.26
CA LEU A 22 6.75 -5.94 -19.24
C LEU A 22 7.10 -6.95 -18.15
N ARG A 23 7.18 -6.50 -16.90
CA ARG A 23 7.45 -7.34 -15.74
C ARG A 23 6.43 -7.07 -14.66
N ILE A 24 5.83 -8.12 -14.13
CA ILE A 24 4.82 -8.03 -13.08
C ILE A 24 5.20 -8.93 -11.91
N ALA A 25 5.12 -8.39 -10.70
CA ALA A 25 5.36 -9.10 -9.44
C ALA A 25 4.24 -8.78 -8.45
N ILE A 26 3.63 -9.83 -7.88
CA ILE A 26 2.48 -9.73 -6.99
C ILE A 26 2.82 -10.52 -5.71
N PRO A 27 3.41 -9.86 -4.69
CA PRO A 27 3.55 -10.44 -3.37
C PRO A 27 2.18 -10.42 -2.67
N ILE A 28 1.76 -11.56 -2.15
CA ILE A 28 0.48 -11.74 -1.46
C ILE A 28 0.79 -12.12 -0.02
N GLN A 29 0.48 -11.24 0.92
CA GLN A 29 0.63 -11.52 2.34
C GLN A 29 -0.67 -12.11 2.89
N VAL A 30 -0.54 -13.24 3.57
CA VAL A 30 -1.65 -13.87 4.30
C VAL A 30 -1.21 -14.05 5.74
N ALA A 31 -2.04 -13.56 6.66
CA ALA A 31 -1.82 -13.57 8.09
C ALA A 31 -3.03 -14.19 8.77
N VAL A 32 -2.82 -15.20 9.62
CA VAL A 32 -3.89 -15.81 10.40
C VAL A 32 -3.40 -15.97 11.83
N LYS A 33 -4.24 -15.60 12.79
CA LYS A 33 -3.96 -15.84 14.19
C LYS A 33 -5.23 -16.02 14.99
N ASP A 34 -5.23 -17.04 15.83
CA ASP A 34 -6.25 -17.22 16.85
C ASP A 34 -5.84 -16.53 18.15
N TYR A 35 -6.81 -15.87 18.76
CA TYR A 35 -6.70 -15.21 20.04
C TYR A 35 -7.69 -15.83 21.02
N ASP A 36 -7.17 -16.18 22.20
CA ASP A 36 -7.96 -16.66 23.31
C ASP A 36 -8.02 -15.56 24.38
N SER A 37 -9.23 -15.14 24.75
CA SER A 37 -9.48 -14.17 25.82
C SER A 37 -10.56 -14.71 26.76
N GLY A 38 -10.31 -15.88 27.35
CA GLY A 38 -11.20 -16.51 28.32
C GLY A 38 -12.38 -17.18 27.63
N ASN A 39 -13.60 -16.68 27.83
CA ASN A 39 -14.79 -17.23 27.18
C ASN A 39 -14.92 -16.85 25.71
N ASN A 40 -14.16 -15.86 25.23
CA ASN A 40 -14.22 -15.38 23.86
C ASN A 40 -13.00 -15.86 23.08
N LYS A 41 -13.26 -16.48 21.93
CA LYS A 41 -12.23 -16.90 20.97
C LYS A 41 -12.40 -16.09 19.70
N VAL A 42 -11.36 -15.41 19.27
CA VAL A 42 -11.40 -14.55 18.09
C VAL A 42 -10.33 -14.99 17.11
N THR A 43 -10.68 -15.10 15.83
CA THR A 43 -9.71 -15.31 14.75
C THR A 43 -9.46 -14.01 14.02
N TYR A 44 -8.21 -13.65 13.90
CA TYR A 44 -7.74 -12.63 12.97
C TYR A 44 -7.38 -13.26 11.64
N THR A 45 -7.79 -12.62 10.56
CA THR A 45 -7.35 -12.93 9.19
C THR A 45 -7.00 -11.63 8.49
N GLY A 46 -5.78 -11.54 7.98
CA GLY A 46 -5.31 -10.43 7.16
C GLY A 46 -4.89 -10.94 5.78
N VAL A 47 -5.33 -10.26 4.73
CA VAL A 47 -4.86 -10.45 3.36
C VAL A 47 -4.38 -9.10 2.86
N ALA A 48 -3.13 -9.02 2.44
CA ALA A 48 -2.57 -7.78 1.94
C ALA A 48 -1.70 -7.96 0.71
N PHE A 49 -1.72 -6.95 -0.14
CA PHE A 49 -0.79 -6.76 -1.23
C PHE A 49 -0.05 -5.45 -0.92
N ASN A 50 1.16 -5.56 -0.37
CA ASN A 50 1.90 -4.38 0.06
C ASN A 50 2.78 -3.78 -1.05
N ASN A 51 2.90 -4.47 -2.19
CA ASN A 51 3.81 -4.08 -3.25
C ASN A 51 3.54 -4.84 -4.57
N ILE A 52 2.32 -4.79 -5.11
CA ILE A 52 2.12 -5.24 -6.51
C ILE A 52 2.90 -4.30 -7.40
N GLN A 53 3.77 -4.82 -8.26
CA GLN A 53 4.58 -4.02 -9.17
C GLN A 53 4.31 -4.44 -10.60
N LEU A 54 3.98 -3.47 -11.44
CA LEU A 54 4.02 -3.59 -12.90
C LEU A 54 5.08 -2.62 -13.40
N ARG A 55 6.03 -3.12 -14.17
CA ARG A 55 7.08 -2.32 -14.82
C ARG A 55 7.00 -2.53 -16.31
N TYR A 56 6.89 -1.43 -17.05
CA TYR A 56 6.97 -1.42 -18.50
C TYR A 56 8.11 -0.54 -18.98
N TYR A 57 8.99 -1.09 -19.81
CA TYR A 57 10.03 -0.35 -20.53
C TYR A 57 9.51 0.02 -21.92
N THR A 58 9.52 1.30 -22.24
CA THR A 58 8.88 1.84 -23.45
C THR A 58 9.74 1.73 -24.70
N GLY A 59 11.07 1.64 -24.53
CA GLY A 59 12.04 1.77 -25.62
C GLY A 59 12.23 3.21 -26.13
N ILE A 60 11.67 4.21 -25.45
CA ILE A 60 11.80 5.63 -25.81
C ILE A 60 12.81 6.31 -24.89
N ASP A 61 13.82 6.96 -25.46
CA ASP A 61 14.91 7.58 -24.68
C ASP A 61 14.42 8.65 -23.69
N ALA A 62 13.52 9.53 -24.13
CA ALA A 62 13.00 10.61 -23.29
C ALA A 62 12.07 10.13 -22.16
N PHE A 63 11.54 8.91 -22.25
CA PHE A 63 10.54 8.35 -21.34
C PHE A 63 10.75 6.85 -21.21
N ASN A 64 11.72 6.43 -20.40
CA ASN A 64 12.29 5.09 -20.41
C ASN A 64 11.39 4.00 -19.79
N ALA A 65 10.58 4.33 -18.79
CA ALA A 65 9.77 3.34 -18.08
C ALA A 65 8.55 3.92 -17.36
N VAL A 66 7.52 3.08 -17.27
CA VAL A 66 6.38 3.27 -16.36
C VAL A 66 6.42 2.19 -15.30
N ARG A 67 6.27 2.59 -14.03
CA ARG A 67 6.04 1.66 -12.93
C ARG A 67 4.71 1.95 -12.27
N LEU A 68 3.84 0.96 -12.21
CA LEU A 68 2.60 1.00 -11.47
C LEU A 68 2.75 0.13 -10.23
N TYR A 69 2.31 0.67 -9.11
CA TYR A 69 2.27 -0.02 -7.84
C TYR A 69 0.82 -0.04 -7.37
N PHE A 70 0.36 -1.20 -6.91
CA PHE A 70 -0.95 -1.32 -6.26
C PHE A 70 -0.78 -1.87 -4.86
N TYR A 71 -1.63 -1.35 -3.98
CA TYR A 71 -1.65 -1.66 -2.57
C TYR A 71 -3.07 -1.98 -2.15
N TYR A 72 -3.24 -3.05 -1.39
CA TYR A 72 -4.53 -3.42 -0.84
C TYR A 72 -4.32 -4.15 0.48
N ARG A 73 -5.21 -3.94 1.45
CA ARG A 73 -5.27 -4.76 2.65
C ARG A 73 -6.72 -4.91 3.06
N ASN A 74 -7.11 -6.14 3.34
CA ASN A 74 -8.29 -6.47 4.11
C ASN A 74 -7.83 -7.17 5.39
N SER A 75 -8.34 -6.73 6.53
CA SER A 75 -8.13 -7.40 7.81
C SER A 75 -9.47 -7.58 8.49
N THR A 76 -9.67 -8.75 9.08
CA THR A 76 -10.92 -9.14 9.74
C THR A 76 -10.65 -9.79 11.09
N PHE A 77 -11.37 -9.36 12.11
CA PHE A 77 -11.57 -10.13 13.33
C PHE A 77 -12.92 -10.82 13.26
N LYS A 78 -12.95 -12.12 13.55
CA LYS A 78 -14.18 -12.91 13.62
C LYS A 78 -14.26 -13.58 14.98
N ASP A 79 -15.36 -13.36 15.69
CA ASP A 79 -15.67 -14.13 16.88
C ASP A 79 -16.02 -15.58 16.49
N LYS A 80 -15.48 -16.57 17.21
CA LYS A 80 -15.79 -17.99 16.97
C LYS A 80 -17.13 -18.39 17.59
N ASN A 81 -17.60 -17.65 18.59
CA ASN A 81 -18.82 -17.96 19.34
C ASN A 81 -20.03 -17.13 18.88
N SER A 82 -19.85 -16.21 17.94
CA SER A 82 -20.92 -15.40 17.36
C SER A 82 -20.67 -15.12 15.88
N ASP A 83 -21.69 -14.65 15.16
CA ASP A 83 -21.53 -14.21 13.76
C ASP A 83 -20.94 -12.80 13.64
N ASN A 84 -20.53 -12.20 14.77
CA ASN A 84 -19.93 -10.89 14.77
C ASN A 84 -18.53 -10.92 14.15
N SER A 85 -18.30 -9.97 13.27
CA SER A 85 -17.00 -9.73 12.67
C SER A 85 -16.76 -8.26 12.47
N GLU A 86 -15.52 -7.84 12.62
CA GLU A 86 -15.08 -6.49 12.38
C GLU A 86 -14.01 -6.50 11.29
N THR A 87 -14.08 -5.54 10.38
CA THR A 87 -13.32 -5.52 9.14
C THR A 87 -12.74 -4.14 8.90
N THR A 88 -11.57 -4.11 8.28
CA THR A 88 -10.96 -2.90 7.71
C THR A 88 -10.43 -3.21 6.32
N GLU A 89 -10.62 -2.27 5.41
CA GLU A 89 -10.18 -2.37 4.02
C GLU A 89 -9.56 -1.05 3.59
N ILE A 90 -8.37 -1.13 3.02
CA ILE A 90 -7.67 0.02 2.46
C ILE A 90 -7.14 -0.33 1.07
N PHE A 91 -7.08 0.69 0.22
CA PHE A 91 -6.58 0.57 -1.14
C PHE A 91 -5.71 1.77 -1.47
N GLY A 92 -4.66 1.52 -2.25
CA GLY A 92 -3.83 2.57 -2.78
C GLY A 92 -3.18 2.17 -4.09
N PHE A 93 -2.67 3.16 -4.80
CA PHE A 93 -1.80 2.95 -5.93
C PHE A 93 -0.74 4.04 -6.00
N GLN A 94 0.34 3.74 -6.70
CA GLN A 94 1.38 4.71 -7.01
C GLN A 94 1.85 4.48 -8.44
N THR A 95 1.89 5.53 -9.24
CA THR A 95 2.49 5.51 -10.58
C THR A 95 3.81 6.27 -10.55
N ARG A 96 4.78 5.78 -11.31
CA ARG A 96 6.06 6.44 -11.53
C ARG A 96 6.35 6.48 -13.02
N PHE A 97 6.46 7.70 -13.53
CA PHE A 97 6.80 8.01 -14.92
C PHE A 97 8.27 8.39 -14.96
N TYR A 98 9.12 7.50 -15.44
CA TYR A 98 10.56 7.73 -15.51
C TYR A 98 10.90 8.41 -16.84
N PHE A 99 11.75 9.43 -16.76
CA PHE A 99 12.22 10.19 -17.91
C PHE A 99 13.67 9.82 -18.22
N LEU A 100 14.27 10.52 -19.19
CA LEU A 100 15.64 10.29 -19.66
C LEU A 100 16.62 10.05 -18.50
N ASN A 101 17.21 8.86 -18.48
CA ASN A 101 18.30 8.52 -17.58
C ASN A 101 19.59 9.06 -18.19
N THR A 102 20.16 10.10 -17.58
CA THR A 102 21.31 10.83 -18.12
C THR A 102 22.52 10.68 -17.22
N GLN A 103 23.68 10.46 -17.83
CA GLN A 103 24.95 10.47 -17.13
C GLN A 103 25.61 11.85 -17.31
N ILE A 104 25.88 12.52 -16.20
CA ILE A 104 26.60 13.79 -16.15
C ILE A 104 27.93 13.53 -15.42
N GLY A 105 29.02 13.39 -16.18
CA GLY A 105 30.30 12.95 -15.65
C GLY A 105 30.22 11.53 -15.05
N ASN A 106 30.53 11.39 -13.76
CA ASN A 106 30.47 10.12 -13.02
C ASN A 106 29.15 9.92 -12.24
N VAL A 107 28.13 10.70 -12.59
CA VAL A 107 26.84 10.71 -11.88
C VAL A 107 25.73 10.34 -12.85
N THR A 108 24.92 9.37 -12.46
CA THR A 108 23.69 8.97 -13.16
C THR A 108 22.50 9.68 -12.51
N VAL A 109 21.73 10.40 -13.32
CA VAL A 109 20.51 11.10 -12.89
C VAL A 109 19.31 10.39 -13.50
N ASN A 110 18.38 9.97 -12.64
CA ASN A 110 17.19 9.23 -13.02
C ASN A 110 15.93 9.97 -12.50
N PRO A 111 15.40 10.93 -13.28
CA PRO A 111 14.20 11.68 -12.95
C PRO A 111 12.94 10.81 -13.09
N TYR A 112 11.97 11.02 -12.19
CA TYR A 112 10.62 10.52 -12.38
C TYR A 112 9.55 11.39 -11.74
N LEU A 113 8.35 11.39 -12.32
CA LEU A 113 7.15 11.92 -11.71
C LEU A 113 6.45 10.79 -10.94
N LYS A 114 6.18 11.01 -9.66
CA LYS A 114 5.42 10.11 -8.78
C LYS A 114 4.01 10.67 -8.61
N VAL A 115 3.00 9.84 -8.82
CA VAL A 115 1.62 10.12 -8.40
C VAL A 115 1.20 9.01 -7.46
N ALA A 116 0.68 9.32 -6.28
CA ALA A 116 0.20 8.33 -5.33
C ALA A 116 -1.19 8.69 -4.80
N PHE A 117 -1.97 7.65 -4.56
CA PHE A 117 -3.31 7.72 -4.00
C PHE A 117 -3.48 6.63 -2.95
N ASP A 118 -4.09 6.97 -1.82
CA ASP A 118 -4.46 6.06 -0.75
C ASP A 118 -5.87 6.37 -0.27
N THR A 119 -6.66 5.35 0.11
CA THR A 119 -8.01 5.52 0.65
C THR A 119 -8.37 4.40 1.61
N ALA A 120 -9.19 4.72 2.62
CA ALA A 120 -9.91 3.68 3.36
C ALA A 120 -11.18 3.32 2.57
N LEU A 121 -11.34 2.04 2.27
CA LEU A 121 -12.58 1.50 1.69
C LEU A 121 -13.56 1.12 2.79
N LYS A 122 -13.03 0.59 3.91
CA LYS A 122 -13.80 0.20 5.08
C LYS A 122 -13.03 0.43 6.37
N GLY A 123 -13.71 0.98 7.37
CA GLY A 123 -13.09 1.36 8.63
C GLY A 123 -12.31 2.66 8.49
N GLY A 124 -11.22 2.81 9.24
CA GLY A 124 -10.42 4.03 9.22
C GLY A 124 -8.94 3.76 9.36
N VAL A 125 -8.15 4.75 8.95
CA VAL A 125 -6.71 4.81 9.20
C VAL A 125 -6.44 5.69 10.41
N VAL A 126 -5.59 5.21 11.32
CA VAL A 126 -5.18 5.98 12.49
C VAL A 126 -4.10 6.97 12.04
N ASN A 127 -4.24 8.24 12.42
CA ASN A 127 -3.30 9.33 12.12
C ASN A 127 -2.99 9.54 10.62
N GLY A 128 -3.88 9.13 9.71
CA GLY A 128 -3.68 9.28 8.26
C GLY A 128 -2.60 8.37 7.67
N ASN A 129 -2.14 7.36 8.41
CA ASN A 129 -1.13 6.41 7.96
C ASN A 129 -1.77 5.19 7.31
N TYR A 130 -1.51 4.97 6.03
CA TYR A 130 -2.00 3.81 5.28
C TYR A 130 -0.99 2.66 5.35
N THR A 131 -1.30 1.64 6.14
CA THR A 131 -0.42 0.45 6.30
C THR A 131 -0.98 -0.76 5.58
N TYR A 132 -0.25 -1.24 4.58
CA TYR A 132 -0.67 -2.33 3.70
C TYR A 132 -0.06 -3.69 4.06
N THR A 133 0.21 -3.97 5.34
CA THR A 133 0.75 -5.27 5.78
C THR A 133 -0.34 -6.14 6.39
N ALA A 134 -0.31 -7.45 6.12
CA ALA A 134 -1.35 -8.37 6.58
C ALA A 134 -1.37 -8.55 8.11
N GLU A 135 -0.27 -8.28 8.81
CA GLU A 135 -0.16 -8.37 10.26
C GLU A 135 -0.59 -7.09 11.01
N ASN A 136 -0.89 -5.99 10.31
CA ASN A 136 -1.24 -4.74 10.98
C ASN A 136 -2.64 -4.81 11.62
N ILE A 137 -2.63 -4.87 12.95
CA ILE A 137 -3.83 -4.84 13.80
C ILE A 137 -4.00 -3.47 14.48
N GLY A 138 -2.92 -2.71 14.70
CA GLY A 138 -2.88 -1.57 15.63
C GLY A 138 -3.18 -0.19 15.04
N ASP A 139 -3.07 -0.01 13.73
CA ASP A 139 -3.18 1.32 13.08
C ASP A 139 -4.47 1.48 12.27
N ALA A 140 -5.49 0.67 12.55
CA ALA A 140 -6.75 0.68 11.82
C ALA A 140 -7.95 0.75 12.76
N ARG A 141 -8.95 1.54 12.37
CA ARG A 141 -10.29 1.51 12.98
C ARG A 141 -11.09 0.41 12.30
N PHE A 142 -11.25 -0.72 12.97
CA PHE A 142 -12.13 -1.78 12.51
C PHE A 142 -13.59 -1.38 12.73
N ILE A 143 -14.46 -1.82 11.84
CA ILE A 143 -15.91 -1.68 11.99
C ILE A 143 -16.63 -2.98 11.70
N LEU A 144 -17.83 -3.13 12.23
CA LEU A 144 -18.67 -4.29 11.99
C LEU A 144 -18.75 -4.60 10.49
N LYS A 145 -18.73 -5.89 10.15
CA LYS A 145 -18.78 -6.37 8.76
C LYS A 145 -20.02 -5.89 8.01
N ASN A 146 -21.13 -5.66 8.70
CA ASN A 146 -22.35 -5.11 8.11
C ASN A 146 -22.44 -3.58 8.22
N GLY A 147 -21.51 -2.95 8.96
CA GLY A 147 -21.38 -1.50 9.02
C GLY A 147 -20.91 -0.93 7.69
N LYS A 148 -21.40 0.25 7.36
CA LYS A 148 -21.06 0.98 6.14
C LYS A 148 -19.99 2.01 6.45
N GLN A 149 -19.19 2.33 5.43
CA GLN A 149 -18.20 3.41 5.54
C GLN A 149 -18.85 4.77 5.85
N SER A 150 -20.07 4.98 5.34
CA SER A 150 -20.92 6.14 5.62
C SER A 150 -21.25 6.32 7.11
N ASP A 151 -21.19 5.24 7.89
CA ASP A 151 -21.54 5.28 9.31
C ASP A 151 -20.41 5.92 10.14
N ILE A 152 -19.19 6.00 9.60
CA ILE A 152 -18.01 6.60 10.25
C ILE A 152 -17.63 7.92 9.57
N TYR A 153 -17.78 7.98 8.25
CA TYR A 153 -17.36 9.12 7.44
C TYR A 153 -18.43 9.45 6.41
N GLU A 154 -18.80 10.72 6.32
CA GLU A 154 -19.65 11.22 5.22
C GLU A 154 -19.05 10.92 3.84
N LYS A 155 -17.72 10.93 3.75
CA LYS A 155 -16.96 10.54 2.57
C LYS A 155 -15.70 9.79 2.97
N ASN A 156 -15.35 8.75 2.21
CA ASN A 156 -14.14 7.97 2.45
C ASN A 156 -12.88 8.86 2.54
N PRO A 157 -12.06 8.69 3.58
CA PRO A 157 -10.81 9.44 3.69
C PRO A 157 -9.84 8.97 2.61
N TYR A 158 -9.19 9.94 1.96
CA TYR A 158 -8.21 9.68 0.92
C TYR A 158 -7.02 10.64 1.01
N LYS A 159 -5.89 10.22 0.43
CA LYS A 159 -4.67 11.01 0.29
C LYS A 159 -4.22 10.96 -1.15
N VAL A 160 -3.91 12.10 -1.74
CA VAL A 160 -3.30 12.22 -3.08
C VAL A 160 -1.97 12.94 -2.92
N SER A 161 -0.94 12.50 -3.63
CA SER A 161 0.34 13.21 -3.69
C SER A 161 0.93 13.15 -5.08
N VAL A 162 1.61 14.23 -5.46
CA VAL A 162 2.37 14.32 -6.70
C VAL A 162 3.75 14.84 -6.36
N ALA A 163 4.79 14.20 -6.90
CA ALA A 163 6.17 14.59 -6.62
C ALA A 163 7.04 14.47 -7.87
N ALA A 164 7.86 15.48 -8.10
CA ALA A 164 8.98 15.37 -9.03
C ALA A 164 10.19 14.89 -8.23
N VAL A 165 10.75 13.75 -8.65
CA VAL A 165 11.83 13.09 -7.91
C VAL A 165 13.05 12.95 -8.80
N LEU A 166 14.22 13.27 -8.26
CA LEU A 166 15.51 13.10 -8.92
C LEU A 166 16.34 12.08 -8.13
N GLY A 167 16.50 10.89 -8.70
CA GLY A 167 17.47 9.92 -8.19
C GLY A 167 18.86 10.24 -8.71
N ILE A 168 19.84 10.38 -7.82
CA ILE A 168 21.23 10.69 -8.19
C ILE A 168 22.13 9.57 -7.67
N THR A 169 22.79 8.86 -8.58
CA THR A 169 23.72 7.79 -8.25
C THR A 169 25.11 8.16 -8.74
N ALA A 170 26.08 8.28 -7.83
CA ALA A 170 27.50 8.38 -8.16
C ALA A 170 28.21 7.06 -7.87
N ASN A 171 29.36 6.80 -8.50
CA ASN A 171 30.14 5.56 -8.33
C ASN A 171 30.48 5.18 -6.87
N TYR A 172 30.36 6.12 -5.94
CA TYR A 172 30.69 5.92 -4.52
C TYR A 172 29.58 6.32 -3.54
N LEU A 173 28.42 6.86 -4.00
CA LEU A 173 27.36 7.33 -3.09
C LEU A 173 26.01 7.51 -3.80
N LEU A 174 24.91 7.17 -3.10
CA LEU A 174 23.53 7.36 -3.56
C LEU A 174 22.87 8.51 -2.79
N PHE A 175 22.27 9.47 -3.51
CA PHE A 175 21.43 10.53 -2.94
C PHE A 175 20.07 10.57 -3.62
N LEU A 176 19.02 10.88 -2.85
CA LEU A 176 17.66 11.08 -3.35
C LEU A 176 17.19 12.49 -3.03
N LEU A 177 16.86 13.28 -4.05
CA LEU A 177 16.21 14.58 -3.88
C LEU A 177 14.72 14.46 -4.21
N LEU A 178 13.88 14.82 -3.23
CA LEU A 178 12.43 14.74 -3.31
C LEU A 178 11.84 16.16 -3.27
N ILE A 179 11.17 16.57 -4.35
CA ILE A 179 10.34 17.77 -4.35
C ILE A 179 8.88 17.31 -4.36
N ASP A 180 8.29 17.26 -3.17
CA ASP A 180 6.89 16.86 -2.96
C ASP A 180 5.96 18.09 -3.05
N ILE A 181 4.90 18.00 -3.86
CA ILE A 181 3.74 18.89 -3.76
C ILE A 181 2.63 18.07 -3.11
N LEU A 182 2.41 18.31 -1.82
CA LEU A 182 1.40 17.61 -1.04
C LEU A 182 0.06 18.34 -1.13
N ILE A 183 -0.87 17.82 -1.92
CA ILE A 183 -2.25 18.31 -1.95
C ILE A 183 -3.06 17.51 -0.94
N HIS A 184 -3.13 18.03 0.29
CA HIS A 184 -4.01 17.48 1.32
C HIS A 184 -5.46 17.94 1.08
N ARG A 185 -6.41 17.01 1.12
CA ARG A 185 -7.83 17.32 1.34
C ARG A 185 -8.37 16.38 2.42
N ILE A 186 -8.27 16.82 3.68
CA ILE A 186 -8.93 16.19 4.83
C ILE A 186 -10.30 16.86 4.95
N TRP A 187 -11.39 16.11 4.80
CA TRP A 187 -12.68 16.50 5.37
C TRP A 187 -12.91 15.60 6.58
N ASN A 188 -12.75 16.17 7.77
CA ASN A 188 -13.21 15.55 9.01
C ASN A 188 -14.55 16.20 9.36
N TYR A 189 -15.65 15.60 8.92
CA TYR A 189 -16.91 15.73 9.63
C TYR A 189 -17.17 14.40 10.33
N PHE A 190 -16.91 14.41 11.64
CA PHE A 190 -17.37 13.36 12.53
C PHE A 190 -18.87 13.61 12.77
N HIS A 191 -19.70 12.58 12.62
CA HIS A 191 -21.05 12.56 13.19
C HIS A 191 -21.02 12.08 14.63
#